data_AF-A0A1S3QTT0-F1
#
_entry.id   AF-A0A1S3QTT0-F1
#
_cell.length_a   1.000
_cell.length_b   1.000
_cell.length_c   1.000
_cell.angle_alpha   90.00
_cell.angle_beta   90.00
_cell.angle_gamma   90.00
#
_symmetry.space_group_name_H-M   'P 1'
#
loop_
_entity.id
_entity.type
_entity.pdbx_description
1 polymer ?
#
loop_
_entity_poly.entity_id
_entity_poly.type
_entity_poly.pdbx_seq_one_letter_code
_entity_poly.pdbx_strand_id
1 'polypeptide(L)'
;MPASSFQQQKLRVCEVCSAYLGLHDNDRRLADHFGGKLHLGFIEIREKLERLRKAVVEKQEGMRMRRREEREKEEERAKEWELEREQEREKER
;
A
#
# COMPACT_ATOMS: atom_id res chain seq x y z
N MET A 1 -37.87 20.91 32.55
CA MET A 1 -37.07 20.67 31.32
C MET A 1 -38.04 20.20 30.24
N PRO A 2 -38.35 20.98 29.19
CA PRO A 2 -39.33 20.55 28.20
C PRO A 2 -38.75 19.39 27.37
N ALA A 3 -39.61 18.41 27.08
CA ALA A 3 -39.34 17.28 26.22
C ALA A 3 -39.21 17.75 24.76
N SER A 4 -38.00 17.68 24.22
CA SER A 4 -37.79 17.78 22.77
C SER A 4 -36.85 16.66 22.31
N SER A 5 -37.19 15.44 22.72
CA SER A 5 -36.56 14.19 22.29
C SER A 5 -37.20 13.65 21.01
N PHE A 6 -37.56 14.51 20.05
CA PHE A 6 -38.27 14.06 18.83
C PHE A 6 -37.73 14.56 17.49
N GLN A 7 -36.56 15.20 17.45
CA GLN A 7 -35.83 15.36 16.19
C GLN A 7 -34.32 15.24 16.43
N GLN A 8 -33.88 14.10 16.99
CA GLN A 8 -32.50 13.69 16.71
C GLN A 8 -32.41 13.58 15.19
N GLN A 9 -31.69 14.51 14.54
CA GLN A 9 -31.33 14.37 13.15
C GLN A 9 -30.57 13.05 13.05
N LYS A 10 -31.24 12.04 12.52
CA LYS A 10 -30.67 10.70 12.32
C LYS A 10 -29.62 10.86 11.22
N LEU A 11 -28.38 11.10 11.63
CA LEU A 11 -27.24 11.30 10.74
C LEU A 11 -26.39 10.02 10.66
N ARG A 12 -25.79 9.79 9.49
CA ARG A 12 -24.78 8.77 9.18
C ARG A 12 -23.50 9.48 8.75
N VAL A 13 -22.33 8.91 9.02
CA VAL A 13 -21.06 9.41 8.49
C VAL A 13 -20.72 8.68 7.19
N CYS A 14 -20.23 9.41 6.18
CA CYS A 14 -19.71 8.82 4.95
C CYS A 14 -18.36 8.14 5.20
N GLU A 15 -18.22 6.89 4.74
CA GLU A 15 -16.97 6.12 4.92
C GLU A 15 -15.79 6.67 4.12
N VAL A 16 -16.06 7.46 3.08
CA VAL A 16 -15.05 7.99 2.15
C VAL A 16 -14.56 9.37 2.62
N CYS A 17 -15.47 10.34 2.69
CA CYS A 17 -15.15 11.74 2.99
C CYS A 17 -15.46 12.18 4.42
N SER A 18 -15.91 11.26 5.29
CA SER A 18 -16.17 11.48 6.72
C SER A 18 -17.16 12.61 7.03
N ALA A 19 -17.92 13.09 6.05
CA ALA A 19 -18.97 14.07 6.25
C ALA A 19 -20.26 13.41 6.75
N TYR A 20 -21.09 14.17 7.46
CA TYR A 20 -22.39 13.72 7.96
C TYR A 20 -23.46 13.80 6.85
N LEU A 21 -24.26 12.75 6.69
CA LEU A 21 -25.41 12.63 5.79
C LEU A 21 -26.66 12.35 6.62
N GLY A 22 -27.81 12.87 6.20
CA GLY A 22 -29.09 12.48 6.75
C GLY A 22 -29.46 11.07 6.32
N LEU A 23 -29.95 10.25 7.27
CA LEU A 23 -30.46 8.90 6.97
C LEU A 23 -31.65 8.88 6.00
N HIS A 24 -32.35 9.99 5.84
CA HIS A 24 -33.51 10.14 4.96
C HIS A 24 -33.25 11.17 3.84
N ASP A 25 -31.99 11.42 3.51
CA ASP A 25 -31.72 12.28 2.35
C ASP A 25 -32.22 11.63 1.06
N ASN A 26 -32.78 12.46 0.17
CA ASN A 26 -33.30 12.03 -1.12
C ASN A 26 -32.15 11.67 -2.07
N ASP A 27 -32.37 10.73 -3.01
CA ASP A 27 -31.38 10.25 -3.98
C ASP A 27 -30.67 11.39 -4.72
N ARG A 28 -31.37 12.49 -5.00
CA ARG A 28 -30.78 13.70 -5.60
C ARG A 28 -29.67 14.31 -4.74
N ARG A 29 -29.84 14.36 -3.42
CA ARG A 29 -28.80 14.86 -2.49
C ARG A 29 -27.66 13.87 -2.32
N LEU A 30 -27.95 12.57 -2.32
CA LEU A 30 -26.90 11.55 -2.30
C LEU A 30 -26.04 11.64 -3.57
N ALA A 31 -26.65 11.85 -4.74
CA ALA A 31 -25.93 12.05 -5.99
C ALA A 31 -24.97 13.24 -5.93
N ASP A 32 -25.42 14.38 -5.39
CA ASP A 32 -24.57 15.57 -5.21
C ASP A 32 -23.44 15.33 -4.19
N HIS A 33 -23.67 14.49 -3.18
CA HIS A 33 -22.63 14.11 -2.22
C HIS A 33 -21.55 13.22 -2.85
N PHE A 34 -21.96 12.15 -3.54
CA PHE A 34 -21.03 11.20 -4.17
C PHE A 34 -20.33 11.77 -5.41
N GLY A 35 -21.04 12.60 -6.18
CA GLY A 35 -20.48 13.37 -7.29
C GLY A 35 -19.71 14.63 -6.85
N GLY A 36 -19.66 14.90 -5.55
CA GLY A 36 -18.96 16.05 -5.00
C GLY A 36 -17.44 15.91 -5.09
N LYS A 37 -16.75 17.03 -5.32
CA LYS A 37 -15.28 17.09 -5.41
C LYS A 37 -14.58 16.56 -4.17
N LEU A 38 -15.16 16.76 -2.98
CA LEU A 38 -14.60 16.22 -1.74
C LEU A 38 -14.65 14.69 -1.73
N HIS A 39 -15.78 14.10 -2.09
CA HIS A 39 -15.94 12.65 -2.10
C HIS A 39 -14.99 12.01 -3.12
N LEU A 40 -15.01 12.48 -4.37
CA LEU A 40 -14.12 12.00 -5.42
C LEU A 40 -12.63 12.23 -5.09
N GLY A 41 -12.30 13.40 -4.53
CA GLY A 41 -10.93 13.71 -4.12
C GLY A 41 -10.42 12.77 -3.02
N PHE A 42 -11.25 12.42 -2.04
CA PHE A 42 -10.88 11.44 -1.01
C PHE A 42 -10.71 10.03 -1.58
N ILE A 43 -11.50 9.63 -2.58
CA ILE A 43 -11.29 8.36 -3.29
C ILE A 43 -9.90 8.38 -3.95
N GLU A 44 -9.59 9.41 -4.74
CA GLU A 44 -8.29 9.51 -5.41
C GLU A 44 -7.11 9.51 -4.43
N ILE A 45 -7.23 10.21 -3.31
CA ILE A 45 -6.18 10.27 -2.29
C ILE A 45 -5.95 8.87 -1.69
N ARG A 46 -7.03 8.14 -1.37
CA ARG A 46 -6.93 6.78 -0.82
C ARG A 46 -6.31 5.82 -1.83
N GLU A 47 -6.73 5.87 -3.09
CA GLU A 47 -6.14 5.05 -4.15
C GLU A 47 -4.66 5.35 -4.36
N LYS A 48 -4.27 6.63 -4.43
CA LYS A 48 -2.86 7.05 -4.57
C LYS A 48 -2.03 6.57 -3.38
N LEU A 49 -2.57 6.67 -2.17
CA LEU A 49 -1.92 6.19 -0.97
C LEU A 49 -1.73 4.67 -0.99
N GLU A 50 -2.72 3.90 -1.47
CA GLU A 50 -2.58 2.45 -1.63
C GLU A 50 -1.51 2.10 -2.68
N ARG A 51 -1.50 2.78 -3.83
CA ARG A 51 -0.47 2.58 -4.87
C ARG A 51 0.93 2.87 -4.32
N LEU A 52 1.10 3.96 -3.57
CA LEU A 52 2.39 4.31 -2.96
C LEU A 52 2.81 3.27 -1.92
N ARG A 53 1.89 2.76 -1.09
CA ARG A 53 2.20 1.69 -0.13
C ARG A 53 2.69 0.43 -0.83
N LYS A 54 2.02 0.00 -1.92
CA LYS A 54 2.45 -1.15 -2.72
C LYS A 54 3.84 -0.94 -3.33
N ALA A 55 4.07 0.21 -3.95
CA ALA A 55 5.37 0.53 -4.54
C ALA A 55 6.52 0.54 -3.52
N VAL A 56 6.26 1.01 -2.29
CA VAL A 56 7.24 0.98 -1.20
C VAL A 56 7.57 -0.45 -0.79
N VAL A 57 6.55 -1.31 -0.65
CA VAL A 57 6.74 -2.72 -0.30
C VAL A 57 7.53 -3.45 -1.39
N GLU A 58 7.12 -3.31 -2.65
CA GLU A 58 7.81 -3.92 -3.80
C GLU A 58 9.27 -3.47 -3.89
N LYS A 59 9.54 -2.17 -3.65
CA LYS A 59 10.92 -1.66 -3.63
C LYS A 59 11.74 -2.26 -2.48
N GLN A 60 11.15 -2.41 -1.29
CA GLN A 60 11.81 -3.04 -0.15
C GLN A 60 12.10 -4.52 -0.41
N GLU A 61 11.15 -5.25 -1.00
CA GLU A 61 11.32 -6.65 -1.38
C GLU A 61 12.37 -6.81 -2.47
N GLY A 62 12.34 -5.97 -3.52
CA GLY A 62 13.35 -5.97 -4.58
C GLY A 62 14.76 -5.67 -4.05
N MET A 63 14.90 -4.74 -3.10
CA MET A 63 16.19 -4.48 -2.44
C MET A 63 16.67 -5.68 -1.60
N ARG A 64 15.76 -6.39 -0.92
CA ARG A 64 16.10 -7.60 -0.15
C ARG A 64 16.52 -8.74 -1.07
N MET A 65 15.79 -8.95 -2.16
CA MET A 65 16.13 -9.96 -3.18
C MET A 65 17.48 -9.68 -3.81
N ARG A 66 17.73 -8.44 -4.26
CA ARG A 66 19.01 -8.08 -4.87
C ARG A 66 20.19 -8.29 -3.92
N ARG A 67 20.03 -7.94 -2.64
CA ARG A 67 21.05 -8.19 -1.61
C ARG A 67 21.31 -9.69 -1.40
N ARG A 68 20.29 -10.52 -1.54
CA ARG A 68 20.43 -11.98 -1.45
C ARG A 68 21.17 -12.53 -2.67
N GLU A 69 20.76 -12.13 -3.87
CA GLU A 69 21.41 -12.53 -5.13
C GLU A 69 22.88 -12.10 -5.19
N GLU A 70 23.21 -10.90 -4.69
CA GLU A 70 24.60 -10.42 -4.59
C GLU A 70 25.46 -11.33 -3.70
N ARG A 71 24.92 -11.83 -2.58
CA ARG A 71 25.61 -12.78 -1.69
C ARG A 71 25.78 -14.14 -2.34
N GLU A 72 24.73 -14.67 -2.96
CA GLU A 72 24.77 -15.97 -3.64
C GLU A 72 25.81 -15.95 -4.78
N LYS A 73 25.88 -14.86 -5.55
CA LYS A 73 26.91 -14.67 -6.59
C LYS A 73 28.33 -14.55 -6.01
N GLU A 74 28.50 -13.95 -4.84
CA GLU A 74 29.80 -13.85 -4.17
C GLU A 74 30.28 -15.22 -3.69
N GLU A 75 29.39 -16.01 -3.10
CA GLU A 75 29.67 -17.40 -2.70
C GLU A 75 30.02 -18.29 -3.89
N GLU A 76 29.32 -18.13 -5.02
CA GLU A 76 29.61 -18.88 -6.25
C GLU A 76 31.01 -18.56 -6.79
N ARG A 77 31.37 -17.27 -6.90
CA ARG A 77 32.72 -16.85 -7.30
C ARG A 77 33.80 -17.35 -6.35
N ALA A 78 33.53 -17.37 -5.04
CA ALA A 78 34.48 -17.88 -4.06
C ALA A 78 34.75 -19.38 -4.26
N LYS A 79 33.70 -20.17 -4.54
CA LYS A 79 33.82 -21.61 -4.85
C LYS A 79 34.58 -21.85 -6.14
N GLU A 80 34.31 -21.08 -7.19
CA GLU A 80 35.06 -21.15 -8.45
C GLU A 80 36.56 -20.90 -8.22
N TRP A 81 36.90 -19.86 -7.46
CA TRP A 81 38.29 -19.54 -7.12
C TRP A 81 38.98 -20.61 -6.26
N GLU A 82 38.23 -21.29 -5.38
CA GLU A 82 38.74 -22.43 -4.62
C GLU A 82 39.03 -23.64 -5.52
N LEU A 83 38.11 -23.97 -6.42
CA LEU A 83 38.28 -25.03 -7.41
C LEU A 83 39.47 -24.76 -8.34
N GLU A 84 39.62 -23.52 -8.82
CA GLU A 84 40.74 -23.13 -9.68
C GLU A 84 42.09 -23.30 -8.97
N ARG A 85 42.19 -22.84 -7.71
CA ARG A 85 43.40 -23.05 -6.89
C ARG A 85 43.70 -24.51 -6.60
N GLU A 86 42.67 -25.35 -6.41
CA GLU A 86 42.85 -26.78 -6.19
C GLU A 86 43.40 -27.46 -7.46
N GLN A 87 42.85 -27.12 -8.63
CA GLN A 87 43.35 -27.62 -9.91
C GLN A 87 44.79 -27.19 -10.20
N GLU A 88 45.18 -25.95 -9.86
CA GLU A 88 46.58 -25.53 -9.98
C GLU A 88 47.52 -26.38 -9.13
N ARG A 89 47.14 -26.68 -7.87
CA ARG A 89 47.93 -27.52 -6.96
C ARG A 89 48.04 -28.97 -7.45
N GLU A 90 47.00 -29.50 -8.10
CA GLU A 90 47.07 -30.84 -8.71
C GLU A 90 48.02 -30.86 -9.91
N LYS A 91 48.07 -29.81 -10.73
CA LYS A 91 48.98 -29.71 -11.88
C LYS A 91 50.45 -29.58 -11.50
N GLU A 92 50.75 -29.06 -10.31
CA GLU A 92 52.13 -28.96 -9.77
C GLU A 92 52.65 -30.25 -9.11
N ARG A 93 51.81 -31.27 -8.90
CA ARG A 93 52.20 -32.58 -8.36
C ARG A 93 52.57 -33.58 -9.46
#